data_AF-A0A1A8LIZ2-F1
#
_entry.id   AF-A0A1A8LIZ2-F1
#
_cell.length_a   1.000
_cell.length_b   1.000
_cell.length_c   1.000
_cell.angle_alpha   90.00
_cell.angle_beta   90.00
_cell.angle_gamma   90.00
#
_symmetry.space_group_name_H-M   'P 1'
#
loop_
_entity.id
_entity.type
_entity.pdbx_description
1 polymer ?
#
loop_
_entity_poly.entity_id
_entity_poly.type
_entity_poly.pdbx_seq_one_letter_code
_entity_poly.pdbx_strand_id
1 'polypeptide(L)'
;MGVEKEKSDTSIIMDEDEFNRSIEPILSKEKVYAAAQDRDPHDINTHLKVGFEDVIAEPGSTHSFDKVWIGSHAAFELVKFFCYRLMSTLLAVPLAFILGLVFGVLSCVHVWLVMPMVQSFMMLLPSLQVVWRSLTDLFVTPLSHSMGRLLSSIQVKMMEN
;
A
#
# COMPACT_ATOMS: atom_id res chain seq x y z
N MET A 1 -1.83 2.77 52.62
CA MET A 1 -1.42 1.80 51.59
C MET A 1 -2.33 2.02 50.38
N GLY A 2 -1.80 2.50 49.24
CA GLY A 2 -2.57 2.47 47.98
C GLY A 2 -2.85 3.78 47.24
N VAL A 3 -1.94 4.77 47.22
CA VAL A 3 -2.08 5.93 46.29
C VAL A 3 -0.91 6.05 45.31
N GLU A 4 0.02 5.08 45.31
CA GLU A 4 1.20 5.09 44.43
C GLU A 4 1.03 4.22 43.18
N LYS A 5 -0.07 3.46 43.08
CA LYS A 5 -0.31 2.52 41.96
C LYS A 5 -1.13 3.10 40.81
N GLU A 6 -1.64 4.32 40.91
CA GLU A 6 -2.52 4.92 39.89
C GLU A 6 -1.82 5.96 39.00
N LYS A 7 -0.50 6.15 39.17
CA LYS A 7 0.31 7.00 38.27
C LYS A 7 1.08 6.21 37.21
N SER A 8 1.04 4.88 37.23
CA SER A 8 1.78 4.04 36.28
C SER A 8 1.04 3.75 34.97
N ASP A 9 -0.28 3.98 34.89
CA ASP A 9 -1.10 3.54 33.75
C ASP A 9 -1.54 4.66 32.79
N THR A 10 -0.97 5.87 32.89
CA THR A 10 -1.35 6.99 31.99
C THR A 10 -0.19 7.71 31.31
N SER A 11 1.02 7.14 31.31
CA SER A 11 2.09 7.61 30.42
C SER A 11 2.12 6.78 29.14
N ILE A 12 1.11 6.99 28.27
CA ILE A 12 1.21 6.66 26.85
C ILE A 12 1.97 7.81 26.17
N ILE A 13 3.16 8.09 26.67
CA ILE A 13 4.10 9.03 26.10
C ILE A 13 5.33 8.16 25.86
N MET A 14 5.59 7.84 24.59
CA MET A 14 6.82 7.16 24.20
C MET A 14 8.00 7.93 24.81
N ASP A 15 8.87 7.19 25.49
CA ASP A 15 10.07 7.71 26.13
C ASP A 15 10.94 8.40 25.07
N GLU A 16 11.29 9.67 25.26
CA GLU A 16 12.02 10.47 24.25
C GLU A 16 13.37 9.82 23.89
N ASP A 17 13.95 9.06 24.81
CA ASP A 17 15.18 8.31 24.59
C ASP A 17 15.00 7.14 23.60
N GLU A 18 13.83 6.48 23.58
CA GLU A 18 13.52 5.42 22.62
C GLU A 18 13.23 5.97 21.23
N PHE A 19 12.59 7.14 21.15
CA PHE A 19 12.41 7.88 19.89
C PHE A 19 13.75 8.34 19.31
N ASN A 20 14.63 8.91 20.13
CA ASN A 20 15.97 9.32 19.72
C ASN A 20 16.81 8.14 19.22
N ARG A 21 16.77 7.00 19.91
CA ARG A 21 17.50 5.78 19.52
C ARG A 21 17.02 5.17 18.20
N SER A 22 15.74 5.36 17.87
CA SER A 22 15.17 4.92 16.58
C SER A 22 15.55 5.85 15.41
N ILE A 23 15.83 7.12 15.69
CA ILE A 23 16.23 8.14 14.71
C ILE A 23 17.75 8.15 14.47
N GLU A 24 18.56 7.80 15.47
CA GLU A 24 20.03 7.71 15.36
C GLU A 24 20.54 6.88 14.15
N PRO A 25 20.02 5.68 13.84
CA PRO A 25 20.46 4.93 12.66
C PRO A 25 19.99 5.55 11.34
N ILE A 26 18.97 6.41 11.37
CA ILE A 26 18.44 7.12 10.19
C ILE A 26 19.26 8.39 9.94
N LEU A 27 19.57 9.15 10.99
CA LEU A 27 20.28 10.43 10.93
C LEU A 27 21.80 10.26 10.74
N SER A 28 22.40 9.18 11.26
CA SER A 28 23.82 8.85 11.03
C SER A 28 24.13 8.52 9.57
N LYS A 29 23.12 8.18 8.76
CA LYS A 29 23.24 7.95 7.32
C LYS A 29 23.14 9.24 6.48
N GLU A 30 22.78 10.37 7.10
CA GLU A 30 22.51 11.65 6.39
C GLU A 30 23.72 12.62 6.36
N LYS A 31 24.90 12.21 6.84
CA LYS A 31 26.13 13.03 6.77
C LYS A 31 27.23 12.43 5.90
N VAL A 32 26.86 11.76 4.82
CA VAL A 32 27.74 11.61 3.67
C VAL A 32 26.92 12.03 2.46
N TYR A 33 26.94 13.32 2.13
CA TYR A 33 26.79 13.74 0.74
C TYR A 33 27.99 13.10 0.03
N ALA A 34 27.84 11.84 -0.35
CA ALA A 34 28.80 11.15 -1.18
C ALA A 34 28.98 12.06 -2.39
N ALA A 35 30.20 12.58 -2.58
CA ALA A 35 30.58 13.22 -3.82
C ALA A 35 30.01 12.33 -4.93
N ALA A 36 29.08 12.89 -5.71
CA ALA A 36 28.28 12.12 -6.64
C ALA A 36 29.23 11.23 -7.43
N GLN A 37 29.14 9.91 -7.24
CA GLN A 37 30.03 8.97 -7.89
C GLN A 37 29.96 9.28 -9.37
N ASP A 38 31.11 9.53 -10.00
CA ASP A 38 31.15 9.86 -11.41
C ASP A 38 30.53 8.68 -12.17
N ARG A 39 29.31 8.91 -12.68
CA ARG A 39 28.50 7.88 -13.35
C ARG A 39 29.00 7.62 -14.76
N ASP A 40 29.98 8.40 -15.22
CA ASP A 40 30.60 8.25 -16.53
C ASP A 40 32.12 8.53 -16.49
N PRO A 41 32.92 7.64 -15.89
CA PRO A 41 34.36 7.84 -15.74
C PRO A 41 35.15 7.87 -17.06
N HIS A 42 34.51 7.53 -18.18
CA HIS A 42 35.10 7.54 -19.52
C HIS A 42 34.48 8.59 -20.44
N ASP A 43 33.55 9.40 -19.93
CA ASP A 43 32.84 10.46 -20.66
C ASP A 43 32.25 10.01 -22.01
N ILE A 44 31.82 8.76 -22.10
CA ILE A 44 31.28 8.16 -23.33
C ILE A 44 29.84 8.62 -23.61
N ASN A 45 29.14 9.13 -22.58
CA ASN A 45 27.73 9.52 -22.62
C ASN A 45 27.53 11.04 -22.58
N THR A 46 28.49 11.81 -23.10
CA THR A 46 28.38 13.28 -23.23
C THR A 46 27.09 13.72 -23.93
N HIS A 47 26.65 12.96 -24.93
CA HIS A 47 25.41 13.19 -25.68
C HIS A 47 24.11 13.03 -24.86
N LEU A 48 24.17 12.42 -23.66
CA LEU A 48 23.01 12.29 -22.75
C LEU A 48 23.01 13.38 -21.66
N LYS A 49 24.05 14.20 -21.57
CA LYS A 49 24.15 15.34 -20.63
C LYS A 49 23.36 16.52 -21.18
N VAL A 50 22.04 16.43 -21.12
CA VAL A 50 21.15 17.53 -21.47
C VAL A 50 21.15 18.60 -20.36
N GLY A 51 21.63 19.78 -20.70
CA GLY A 51 21.61 20.95 -19.82
C GLY A 51 20.29 21.73 -19.93
N PHE A 52 20.03 22.63 -18.98
CA PHE A 52 18.91 23.57 -19.07
C PHE A 52 18.93 24.36 -20.40
N GLU A 53 20.12 24.69 -20.86
CA GLU A 53 20.41 25.39 -22.11
C GLU A 53 19.97 24.59 -23.35
N ASP A 54 20.04 23.26 -23.32
CA ASP A 54 19.71 22.40 -24.48
C ASP A 54 18.19 22.13 -24.58
N VAL A 55 17.46 22.25 -23.46
CA VAL A 55 16.01 21.98 -23.39
C VAL A 55 15.18 23.25 -23.54
N ILE A 56 15.67 24.41 -23.07
CA ILE A 56 14.86 25.64 -22.93
C ILE A 56 15.48 26.86 -23.65
N ALA A 57 16.73 26.81 -24.12
CA ALA A 57 17.35 28.00 -24.72
C ALA A 57 17.01 28.26 -26.18
N GLU A 58 16.87 29.54 -26.50
CA GLU A 58 16.92 30.07 -27.86
C GLU A 58 18.40 30.24 -28.31
N PRO A 59 18.72 30.11 -29.62
CA PRO A 59 20.09 30.27 -30.12
C PRO A 59 20.64 31.68 -29.82
N GLY A 60 21.89 31.73 -29.32
CA GLY A 60 22.53 32.91 -28.71
C GLY A 60 22.71 34.17 -29.57
N SER A 61 22.17 34.23 -30.78
CA SER A 61 22.25 35.41 -31.65
C SER A 61 21.15 36.46 -31.38
N THR A 62 20.15 36.17 -30.54
CA THR A 62 19.00 37.08 -30.30
C THR A 62 18.67 37.25 -28.81
N HIS A 63 19.68 37.33 -27.95
CA HIS A 63 19.45 37.52 -26.50
C HIS A 63 18.99 38.94 -26.19
N SER A 64 17.67 39.17 -26.13
CA SER A 64 17.12 40.51 -25.88
C SER A 64 16.90 40.85 -24.40
N PHE A 65 17.04 39.92 -23.44
CA PHE A 65 16.90 40.26 -22.01
C PHE A 65 17.68 39.32 -21.05
N ASP A 66 18.90 39.71 -20.67
CA ASP A 66 19.77 39.00 -19.70
C ASP A 66 19.08 38.65 -18.37
N LYS A 67 18.13 39.48 -17.93
CA LYS A 67 17.43 39.30 -16.65
C LYS A 67 16.42 38.15 -16.69
N VAL A 68 15.80 37.89 -17.84
CA VAL A 68 14.82 36.79 -17.99
C VAL A 68 15.54 35.45 -17.99
N TRP A 69 16.71 35.39 -18.63
CA TRP A 69 17.56 34.21 -18.64
C TRP A 69 18.03 33.80 -17.24
N ILE A 70 18.57 34.76 -16.48
CA ILE A 70 19.00 34.51 -15.09
C ILE A 70 17.81 34.10 -14.20
N GLY A 71 16.65 34.72 -14.42
CA GLY A 71 15.42 34.41 -13.68
C GLY A 71 14.91 33.00 -13.97
N SER A 72 14.90 32.59 -15.24
CA SER A 72 14.46 31.26 -15.67
C SER A 72 15.40 30.17 -15.17
N HIS A 73 16.71 30.39 -15.22
CA HIS A 73 17.69 29.44 -14.68
C HIS A 73 17.56 29.27 -13.16
N ALA A 74 17.39 30.38 -12.43
CA ALA A 74 17.17 30.34 -10.98
C ALA A 74 15.84 29.68 -10.60
N ALA A 75 14.75 29.99 -11.34
CA ALA A 75 13.45 29.39 -11.13
C ALA A 75 13.47 27.88 -11.42
N PHE A 76 14.19 27.44 -12.47
CA PHE A 76 14.33 26.03 -12.81
C PHE A 76 15.04 25.23 -11.72
N GLU A 77 16.17 25.71 -11.21
CA GLU A 77 16.88 25.05 -10.11
C GLU A 77 16.07 25.04 -8.81
N LEU A 78 15.35 26.14 -8.52
CA LEU A 78 14.45 26.20 -7.36
C LEU A 78 13.30 25.20 -7.49
N VAL A 79 12.64 25.15 -8.64
CA VAL A 79 11.54 24.20 -8.91
C VAL A 79 12.05 22.76 -8.87
N LYS A 80 13.24 22.48 -9.40
CA LYS A 80 13.88 21.18 -9.32
C LYS A 80 14.11 20.75 -7.87
N PHE A 81 14.76 21.60 -7.07
CA PHE A 81 15.03 21.34 -5.66
C PHE A 81 13.73 21.17 -4.86
N PHE A 82 12.77 22.06 -5.09
CA PHE A 82 11.47 22.04 -4.43
C PHE A 82 10.67 20.80 -4.85
N CYS A 83 10.59 20.45 -6.12
CA CYS A 83 9.85 19.27 -6.57
C CYS A 83 10.47 17.98 -6.01
N TYR A 84 11.80 17.82 -6.04
CA TYR A 84 12.43 16.61 -5.49
C TYR A 84 12.27 16.48 -3.97
N ARG A 85 12.45 17.56 -3.23
CA ARG A 85 12.48 17.51 -1.76
C ARG A 85 11.09 17.70 -1.16
N LEU A 86 10.32 18.65 -1.67
CA LEU A 86 8.97 18.92 -1.20
C LEU A 86 7.99 17.83 -1.63
N MET A 87 7.97 17.34 -2.88
CA MET A 87 7.03 16.26 -3.23
C MET A 87 7.35 14.99 -2.46
N SER A 88 8.62 14.67 -2.22
CA SER A 88 8.96 13.51 -1.42
C SER A 88 8.49 13.67 0.03
N THR A 89 8.79 14.81 0.68
CA THR A 89 8.50 14.99 2.11
C THR A 89 7.06 15.40 2.40
N LEU A 90 6.49 16.34 1.63
CA LEU A 90 5.08 16.74 1.76
C LEU A 90 4.11 15.69 1.22
N LEU A 91 4.53 14.71 0.43
CA LEU A 91 3.65 13.58 0.13
C LEU A 91 3.81 12.49 1.18
N ALA A 92 5.04 12.19 1.62
CA ALA A 92 5.28 11.14 2.61
C ALA A 92 4.60 11.41 3.95
N VAL A 93 4.74 12.61 4.51
CA VAL A 93 4.22 12.92 5.86
C VAL A 93 2.68 12.90 5.95
N PRO A 94 1.93 13.65 5.12
CA PRO A 94 0.47 13.59 5.19
C PRO A 94 -0.08 12.27 4.67
N LEU A 95 0.56 11.59 3.71
CA LEU A 95 0.12 10.26 3.30
C LEU A 95 0.29 9.24 4.43
N ALA A 96 1.41 9.27 5.15
CA ALA A 96 1.61 8.44 6.34
C ALA A 96 0.57 8.74 7.43
N PHE A 97 0.24 10.02 7.65
CA PHE A 97 -0.80 10.42 8.60
C PHE A 97 -2.20 9.91 8.19
N ILE A 98 -2.58 10.07 6.92
CA ILE A 98 -3.87 9.58 6.39
C ILE A 98 -3.93 8.06 6.49
N LEU A 99 -2.87 7.35 6.09
CA LEU A 99 -2.80 5.89 6.20
C LEU A 99 -2.90 5.46 7.68
N GLY A 100 -2.17 6.10 8.59
CA GLY A 100 -2.25 5.82 10.02
C GLY A 100 -3.66 6.02 10.58
N LEU A 101 -4.35 7.09 10.19
CA LEU A 101 -5.73 7.34 10.59
C LEU A 101 -6.68 6.25 10.06
N VAL A 102 -6.55 5.86 8.78
CA VAL A 102 -7.34 4.80 8.16
C VAL A 102 -7.10 3.46 8.86
N PHE A 103 -5.84 3.11 9.16
CA PHE A 103 -5.50 1.91 9.90
C PHE A 103 -6.06 1.92 11.32
N GLY A 104 -6.07 3.06 12.00
CA GLY A 104 -6.68 3.22 13.32
C GLY A 104 -8.19 2.98 13.30
N VAL A 105 -8.90 3.61 12.38
CA VAL A 105 -10.35 3.41 12.21
C VAL A 105 -10.66 1.97 11.80
N LEU A 106 -9.90 1.40 10.88
CA LEU A 106 -10.05 0.00 10.45
C LEU A 106 -9.82 -0.96 11.61
N SER A 107 -8.84 -0.69 12.48
CA SER A 107 -8.58 -1.51 13.67
C SER A 107 -9.73 -1.43 14.68
N CYS A 108 -10.30 -0.24 14.88
CA CYS A 108 -11.50 -0.07 15.70
C CYS A 108 -12.68 -0.88 15.13
N VAL A 109 -12.97 -0.74 13.84
CA VAL A 109 -14.00 -1.53 13.14
C VAL A 109 -13.71 -3.04 13.23
N HIS A 110 -12.45 -3.45 13.13
CA HIS A 110 -12.08 -4.86 13.20
C HIS A 110 -12.38 -5.47 14.58
N VAL A 111 -11.98 -4.79 15.65
CA VAL A 111 -12.22 -5.26 17.03
C VAL A 111 -13.72 -5.23 17.36
N TRP A 112 -14.41 -4.15 17.01
CA TRP A 112 -15.81 -3.94 17.42
C TRP A 112 -16.85 -4.60 16.50
N LEU A 113 -16.57 -4.74 15.21
CA LEU A 113 -17.53 -5.29 14.23
C LEU A 113 -17.06 -6.61 13.63
N VAL A 114 -15.80 -6.72 13.20
CA VAL A 114 -15.33 -7.94 12.52
C VAL A 114 -15.26 -9.13 13.49
N MET A 115 -14.70 -8.95 14.70
CA MET A 115 -14.66 -10.03 15.69
C MET A 115 -16.04 -10.59 16.03
N PRO A 116 -17.07 -9.79 16.41
CA PRO A 116 -18.39 -10.33 16.68
C PRO A 116 -19.09 -10.86 15.43
N MET A 117 -18.83 -10.28 14.25
CA MET A 117 -19.37 -10.78 12.98
C MET A 117 -18.82 -12.17 12.65
N VAL A 118 -17.51 -12.39 12.78
CA VAL A 118 -16.88 -13.70 12.57
C VAL A 118 -17.43 -14.72 13.57
N GLN A 119 -17.57 -14.34 14.83
CA GLN A 119 -18.16 -15.20 15.85
C GLN A 119 -19.63 -15.54 15.54
N SER A 120 -20.41 -14.56 15.08
CA SER A 120 -21.79 -14.75 14.65
C SER A 120 -21.89 -15.69 13.45
N PHE A 121 -21.03 -15.53 12.44
CA PHE A 121 -20.98 -16.44 11.31
C PHE A 121 -20.62 -17.86 11.72
N MET A 122 -19.64 -18.05 12.61
CA MET A 122 -19.30 -19.38 13.12
C MET A 122 -20.46 -20.06 13.83
N MET A 123 -21.35 -19.28 14.46
CA MET A 123 -22.56 -19.80 15.10
C MET A 123 -23.70 -20.05 14.10
N LEU A 124 -23.79 -19.27 13.02
CA LEU A 124 -24.80 -19.41 11.96
C LEU A 124 -24.45 -20.51 10.94
N LEU A 125 -23.17 -20.70 10.64
CA LEU A 125 -22.65 -21.66 9.67
C LEU A 125 -23.17 -23.10 9.90
N PRO A 126 -23.16 -23.67 11.12
CA PRO A 126 -23.72 -25.00 11.39
C PRO A 126 -25.22 -25.08 11.09
N SER A 127 -25.98 -24.07 11.49
CA SER A 127 -27.42 -24.00 11.26
C SER A 127 -27.74 -23.92 9.77
N LEU A 128 -27.00 -23.07 9.04
CA LEU A 128 -27.12 -22.93 7.60
C LEU A 128 -26.71 -24.21 6.87
N GLN A 129 -25.69 -24.92 7.36
CA GLN A 129 -25.27 -26.21 6.82
C GLN A 129 -26.35 -27.29 7.01
N VAL A 130 -27.06 -27.30 8.15
CA VAL A 130 -28.16 -28.23 8.39
C VAL A 130 -29.34 -27.93 7.47
N VAL A 131 -29.74 -26.66 7.37
CA VAL A 131 -30.82 -26.24 6.45
C VAL A 131 -30.44 -26.54 5.00
N TRP A 132 -29.20 -26.24 4.61
CA TRP A 132 -28.70 -26.52 3.28
C TRP A 132 -28.67 -28.02 2.97
N ARG A 133 -28.20 -28.85 3.91
CA ARG A 133 -28.26 -30.32 3.76
C ARG A 133 -29.69 -30.81 3.58
N SER A 134 -30.63 -30.33 4.39
CA SER A 134 -32.05 -30.70 4.27
C SER A 134 -32.64 -30.28 2.93
N LEU A 135 -32.30 -29.08 2.45
CA LEU A 135 -32.72 -28.58 1.14
C LEU A 135 -32.14 -29.46 0.03
N THR A 136 -30.84 -29.75 0.08
CA THR A 136 -30.20 -30.63 -0.91
C THR A 136 -30.76 -32.04 -0.86
N ASP A 137 -31.08 -32.59 0.31
CA ASP A 137 -31.69 -33.91 0.41
C ASP A 137 -33.08 -33.92 -0.25
N LEU A 138 -33.90 -32.90 0.01
CA LEU A 138 -35.23 -32.79 -0.58
C LEU A 138 -35.22 -32.62 -2.11
N PHE A 139 -34.20 -31.96 -2.68
CA PHE A 139 -34.09 -31.79 -4.12
C PHE A 139 -33.31 -32.90 -4.81
N VAL A 140 -32.16 -33.28 -4.28
CA VAL A 140 -31.22 -34.21 -4.93
C VAL A 140 -31.69 -35.66 -4.78
N THR A 141 -32.32 -36.03 -3.66
CA THR A 141 -32.81 -37.40 -3.44
C THR A 141 -33.92 -37.79 -4.43
N PRO A 142 -34.98 -37.00 -4.68
CA PRO A 142 -35.97 -37.36 -5.70
C PRO A 142 -35.42 -37.29 -7.12
N LEU A 143 -34.51 -36.36 -7.43
CA LEU A 143 -33.87 -36.27 -8.75
C LEU A 143 -33.00 -37.49 -9.04
N SER A 144 -32.12 -37.86 -8.10
CA SER A 144 -31.24 -39.03 -8.23
C SER A 144 -32.03 -40.33 -8.26
N HIS A 145 -33.09 -40.46 -7.45
CA HIS A 145 -33.97 -41.63 -7.50
C HIS A 145 -34.73 -41.73 -8.83
N SER A 146 -35.22 -40.60 -9.37
CA SER A 146 -35.90 -40.58 -10.67
C SER A 146 -34.94 -40.91 -11.82
N MET A 147 -33.74 -40.32 -11.82
CA MET A 147 -32.68 -40.64 -12.79
C MET A 147 -32.24 -42.10 -12.69
N GLY A 148 -32.09 -42.63 -11.47
CA GLY A 148 -31.76 -44.04 -11.24
C GLY A 148 -32.82 -44.99 -11.80
N ARG A 149 -34.11 -44.66 -11.66
CA ARG A 149 -35.19 -45.45 -12.28
C ARG A 149 -35.19 -45.38 -13.81
N LEU A 150 -34.91 -44.22 -14.39
CA LEU A 150 -34.79 -44.08 -15.85
C LEU A 150 -33.64 -44.91 -16.41
N LEU A 151 -32.47 -44.86 -15.76
CA LEU A 151 -31.30 -45.65 -16.16
C LEU A 151 -31.50 -47.16 -15.96
N SER A 152 -32.16 -47.57 -14.86
CA SER A 152 -32.50 -48.97 -14.62
C SER A 152 -33.52 -49.53 -15.61
N SER A 153 -34.35 -48.68 -16.21
CA SER A 153 -35.34 -49.09 -17.22
C SER A 153 -34.69 -49.41 -18.57
N ILE A 154 -33.44 -49.01 -18.81
CA ILE A 154 -32.71 -49.29 -20.05
C ILE A 154 -32.03 -50.65 -19.89
N GLN A 155 -32.76 -51.74 -20.17
CA GLN A 155 -32.16 -53.07 -20.27
C GLN A 155 -31.50 -53.25 -21.64
N VAL A 156 -30.17 -53.17 -21.67
CA VAL A 156 -29.38 -53.48 -22.87
C VAL A 156 -29.28 -55.00 -23.00
N LYS A 157 -30.07 -55.60 -23.90
CA LYS A 157 -29.81 -56.97 -24.36
C LYS A 157 -28.63 -56.93 -25.32
N MET A 158 -27.46 -57.36 -24.84
CA MET A 158 -26.33 -57.67 -25.72
C MET A 158 -26.75 -58.88 -26.57
N MET A 159 -27.03 -58.64 -27.85
CA MET A 159 -27.25 -59.71 -28.82
C MET A 159 -25.86 -60.14 -29.30
N GLU A 160 -25.36 -61.23 -28.73
CA GLU A 160 -24.09 -61.87 -29.12
C GLU A 160 -24.31 -62.60 -30.44
N ASN A 161 -23.49 -62.29 -31.45
CA ASN A 161 -23.48 -62.87 -32.80
C ASN A 161 -22.20 -63.66 -33.02
#